data_AF-A0A5M3M956-F1
#
_entry.id   AF-A0A5M3M956-F1
#
_cell.length_a   1.000
_cell.length_b   1.000
_cell.length_c   1.000
_cell.angle_alpha   90.00
_cell.angle_beta   90.00
_cell.angle_gamma   90.00
#
_symmetry.space_group_name_H-M   'P 1'
#
loop_
_entity.id
_entity.type
_entity.pdbx_description
1 polymer ?
#
loop_
_entity_poly.entity_id
_entity_poly.type
_entity_poly.pdbx_seq_one_letter_code
_entity_poly.pdbx_strand_id
1 'polypeptide(L)'
;MSTTLRAVIVASAFATALAQFSPQSCGWLTIACNANTTDLSNVWNSTACAQYALCAQNERTPAEILTWLGAPADQPRLTQDAFNGLSQGSDQLTYNSLSATYQAAVAAAGGTYNSASDGPELQNQFLIAAAWTNNCDGSIPYTNLADWFEYSSVVGVCPAVTSCGSTYAALNTPCGAQPAEDNGSCKELLNQCELWITQGAWQNEYCTLAALCSGAADATPDVMIREVYPTYVGNTDIPTAASLDRLSIDVFNNITGGASTMSLQNAIDAYYGALTNTWGSEGGPFGAESPYQTGNNGPYPTSSDYVTDFWTLVAAWTGNCDSLEVPYDNLADWLQYSSDSNYHPTC
;
A
#
# COMPACT_ATOMS: atom_id res chain seq x y z
N MET A 1 14.89 -32.37 -53.07
CA MET A 1 14.07 -31.35 -52.37
C MET A 1 13.80 -31.86 -50.96
N SER A 2 14.54 -31.34 -49.98
CA SER A 2 14.31 -31.60 -48.55
C SER A 2 14.51 -30.26 -47.85
N THR A 3 13.40 -29.66 -47.41
CA THR A 3 13.39 -28.40 -46.67
C THR A 3 13.21 -28.72 -45.20
N THR A 4 14.29 -28.58 -44.44
CA THR A 4 14.34 -28.69 -42.99
C THR A 4 13.74 -27.40 -42.41
N LEU A 5 12.55 -27.47 -41.80
CA LEU A 5 12.04 -26.37 -40.98
C LEU A 5 12.77 -26.40 -39.63
N ARG A 6 13.59 -25.38 -39.38
CA ARG A 6 14.12 -25.08 -38.05
C ARG A 6 12.97 -24.49 -37.23
N ALA A 7 12.56 -25.19 -36.16
CA ALA A 7 11.72 -24.61 -35.14
C ALA A 7 12.54 -23.55 -34.38
N VAL A 8 12.19 -22.29 -34.56
CA VAL A 8 12.71 -21.18 -33.76
C VAL A 8 11.97 -21.21 -32.43
N ILE A 9 12.70 -21.45 -31.35
CA ILE A 9 12.23 -21.21 -29.99
C ILE A 9 12.08 -19.70 -29.87
N VAL A 10 10.85 -19.20 -29.93
CA VAL A 10 10.54 -17.84 -29.51
C VAL A 10 10.45 -17.88 -27.99
N ALA A 11 11.58 -17.70 -27.33
CA ALA A 11 11.60 -17.22 -25.95
C ALA A 11 11.12 -15.77 -26.00
N SER A 12 9.79 -15.59 -25.99
CA SER A 12 9.20 -14.29 -25.72
C SER A 12 9.46 -13.98 -24.25
N ALA A 13 10.55 -13.26 -23.99
CA ALA A 13 10.72 -12.48 -22.79
C ALA A 13 9.55 -11.48 -22.71
N PHE A 14 8.48 -11.87 -22.01
CA PHE A 14 7.57 -10.92 -21.40
C PHE A 14 8.31 -10.31 -20.20
N ALA A 15 9.24 -9.40 -20.48
CA ALA A 15 9.70 -8.45 -19.49
C ALA A 15 8.66 -7.32 -19.48
N THR A 16 7.52 -7.58 -18.85
CA THR A 16 6.71 -6.49 -18.29
C THR A 16 7.56 -5.88 -17.19
N ALA A 17 8.07 -4.68 -17.43
CA ALA A 17 8.70 -3.86 -16.42
C ALA A 17 7.61 -3.41 -15.42
N LEU A 18 7.28 -4.30 -14.49
CA LEU A 18 6.81 -3.92 -13.17
C LEU A 18 8.08 -3.89 -12.33
N ALA A 19 8.46 -2.74 -11.77
CA ALA A 19 9.46 -2.73 -10.70
C ALA A 19 8.79 -3.30 -9.43
N GLN A 20 8.54 -4.61 -9.45
CA GLN A 20 8.03 -5.41 -8.35
C GLN A 20 9.18 -5.64 -7.38
N PHE A 21 9.00 -5.25 -6.11
CA PHE A 21 9.90 -5.63 -5.02
C PHE A 21 9.86 -7.13 -4.68
N SER A 22 9.51 -8.02 -5.61
CA SER A 22 9.60 -9.46 -5.37
C SER A 22 11.03 -9.92 -5.65
N PRO A 23 11.64 -10.75 -4.77
CA PRO A 23 12.92 -11.38 -5.07
C PRO A 23 12.89 -12.02 -6.45
N GLN A 24 13.91 -11.83 -7.27
CA GLN A 24 13.99 -12.53 -8.57
C GLN A 24 13.86 -14.05 -8.39
N SER A 25 14.38 -14.56 -7.26
CA SER A 25 14.26 -15.96 -6.90
C SER A 25 12.83 -16.41 -6.57
N CYS A 26 11.88 -15.50 -6.31
CA CYS A 26 10.50 -15.80 -5.91
C CYS A 26 9.74 -16.55 -7.01
N GLY A 27 10.04 -16.23 -8.28
CA GLY A 27 9.46 -16.92 -9.43
C GLY A 27 9.69 -18.44 -9.42
N TRP A 28 10.79 -18.93 -8.83
CA TRP A 28 11.05 -20.38 -8.74
C TRP A 28 10.07 -21.10 -7.81
N LEU A 29 9.51 -20.40 -6.82
CA LEU A 29 8.53 -20.97 -5.90
C LEU A 29 7.14 -21.11 -6.54
N THR A 30 6.87 -20.44 -7.68
CA THR A 30 5.64 -20.67 -8.45
C THR A 30 5.50 -22.12 -8.87
N ILE A 31 6.61 -22.76 -9.26
CA ILE A 31 6.64 -24.16 -9.70
C ILE A 31 6.34 -25.09 -8.52
N ALA A 32 6.93 -24.80 -7.36
CA ALA A 32 6.72 -25.60 -6.15
C ALA A 32 5.30 -25.44 -5.60
N CYS A 33 4.74 -24.22 -5.63
CA CYS A 33 3.39 -23.96 -5.17
C CYS A 33 2.31 -24.48 -6.16
N ASN A 34 2.55 -24.40 -7.47
CA ASN A 34 1.66 -24.94 -8.50
C ASN A 34 2.01 -26.38 -8.91
N ALA A 35 2.70 -27.12 -8.05
CA ALA A 35 2.97 -28.52 -8.30
C ALA A 35 1.65 -29.32 -8.28
N ASN A 36 1.57 -30.40 -9.08
CA ASN A 36 0.41 -31.30 -9.11
C ASN A 36 0.07 -31.96 -7.75
N THR A 37 0.93 -31.78 -6.75
CA THR A 37 0.77 -32.27 -5.38
C THR A 37 0.13 -31.24 -4.44
N THR A 38 -0.06 -30.00 -4.86
CA THR A 38 -0.69 -28.97 -4.05
C THR A 38 -2.19 -29.24 -3.94
N ASP A 39 -2.67 -29.32 -2.70
CA ASP A 39 -4.10 -29.43 -2.41
C ASP A 39 -4.76 -28.08 -2.61
N LEU A 40 -5.46 -27.90 -3.74
CA LEU A 40 -6.16 -26.64 -4.04
C LEU A 40 -7.31 -26.34 -3.08
N SER A 41 -7.80 -27.34 -2.33
CA SER A 41 -8.80 -27.11 -1.28
C SER A 41 -8.20 -26.62 0.05
N ASN A 42 -6.87 -26.68 0.18
CA ASN A 42 -6.13 -26.20 1.35
C ASN A 42 -4.70 -25.78 0.94
N VAL A 43 -4.62 -24.73 0.12
CA VAL A 43 -3.36 -24.22 -0.46
C VAL A 43 -2.38 -23.83 0.64
N TRP A 44 -2.88 -23.21 1.71
CA TRP A 44 -2.05 -22.73 2.83
C TRP A 44 -1.52 -23.84 3.75
N ASN A 45 -1.87 -25.11 3.51
CA ASN A 45 -1.17 -26.22 4.15
C ASN A 45 0.21 -26.50 3.52
N SER A 46 0.52 -25.91 2.37
CA SER A 46 1.81 -26.05 1.71
C SER A 46 2.79 -24.94 2.14
N THR A 47 3.89 -25.32 2.79
CA THR A 47 4.99 -24.39 3.12
C THR A 47 5.50 -23.67 1.87
N ALA A 48 5.58 -24.35 0.71
CA ALA A 48 6.05 -23.73 -0.53
C ALA A 48 5.07 -22.64 -1.04
N CYS A 49 3.76 -22.86 -0.92
CA CYS A 49 2.77 -21.84 -1.26
C CYS A 49 2.79 -20.67 -0.28
N ALA A 50 2.97 -20.94 1.02
CA ALA A 50 3.12 -19.88 2.00
C ALA A 50 4.39 -19.04 1.77
N GLN A 51 5.52 -19.66 1.41
CA GLN A 51 6.75 -18.94 1.04
C GLN A 51 6.58 -18.12 -0.23
N TYR A 52 5.88 -18.66 -1.23
CA TYR A 52 5.58 -17.93 -2.46
C TYR A 52 4.72 -16.70 -2.16
N ALA A 53 3.64 -16.85 -1.37
CA ALA A 53 2.82 -15.72 -0.97
C ALA A 53 3.61 -14.66 -0.20
N LEU A 54 4.46 -15.06 0.74
CA LEU A 54 5.30 -14.13 1.46
C LEU A 54 6.28 -13.40 0.53
N CYS A 55 6.95 -14.07 -0.42
CA CYS A 55 7.89 -13.38 -1.31
C CYS A 55 7.21 -12.58 -2.44
N ALA A 56 5.94 -12.87 -2.73
CA ALA A 56 5.20 -12.24 -3.81
C ALA A 56 4.22 -11.17 -3.31
N GLN A 57 4.12 -10.89 -2.00
CA GLN A 57 2.97 -10.14 -1.49
C GLN A 57 2.83 -8.71 -2.05
N ASN A 58 3.92 -8.10 -2.51
CA ASN A 58 3.88 -6.81 -3.20
C ASN A 58 3.52 -6.90 -4.70
N GLU A 59 3.59 -8.09 -5.27
CA GLU A 59 3.19 -8.39 -6.65
C GLU A 59 1.77 -8.98 -6.70
N ARG A 60 1.44 -9.85 -5.75
CA ARG A 60 0.18 -10.58 -5.65
C ARG A 60 -0.16 -10.80 -4.18
N THR A 61 -1.35 -10.38 -3.80
CA THR A 61 -1.98 -10.73 -2.52
C THR A 61 -2.23 -12.24 -2.42
N PRO A 62 -2.43 -12.79 -1.20
CA PRO A 62 -2.87 -14.17 -1.03
C PRO A 62 -4.10 -14.54 -1.88
N ALA A 63 -5.10 -13.66 -2.00
CA ALA A 63 -6.28 -13.91 -2.84
C ALA A 63 -5.97 -14.00 -4.35
N GLU A 64 -5.05 -13.17 -4.86
CA GLU A 64 -4.61 -13.23 -6.26
C GLU A 64 -3.82 -14.50 -6.56
N ILE A 65 -3.09 -15.04 -5.58
CA ILE A 65 -2.40 -16.32 -5.68
C ILE A 65 -3.41 -17.48 -5.76
N LEU A 66 -4.46 -17.47 -4.93
CA LEU A 66 -5.55 -18.46 -5.02
C LEU A 66 -6.22 -18.44 -6.39
N THR A 67 -6.51 -17.22 -6.88
CA THR A 67 -7.09 -17.02 -8.22
C THR A 67 -6.17 -17.56 -9.32
N TRP A 68 -4.87 -17.31 -9.23
CA TRP A 68 -3.87 -17.81 -10.17
C TRP A 68 -3.76 -19.34 -10.16
N LEU A 69 -3.87 -19.98 -8.99
CA LEU A 69 -3.89 -21.45 -8.84
C LEU A 69 -5.21 -22.10 -9.27
N GLY A 70 -6.27 -21.31 -9.46
CA GLY A 70 -7.63 -21.84 -9.65
C GLY A 70 -8.22 -22.49 -8.39
N ALA A 71 -7.74 -22.08 -7.22
CA ALA A 71 -8.23 -22.52 -5.92
C ALA A 71 -9.49 -21.71 -5.51
N PRO A 72 -10.41 -22.28 -4.71
CA PRO A 72 -11.53 -21.51 -4.15
C PRO A 72 -11.02 -20.37 -3.25
N ALA A 73 -11.72 -19.24 -3.24
CA ALA A 73 -11.38 -18.09 -2.41
C ALA A 73 -11.55 -18.37 -0.92
N ASP A 74 -12.49 -19.24 -0.56
CA ASP A 74 -12.66 -19.75 0.80
C ASP A 74 -11.65 -20.88 1.03
N GLN A 75 -10.55 -20.54 1.72
CA GLN A 75 -9.49 -21.47 2.07
C GLN A 75 -9.43 -21.67 3.59
N PRO A 76 -9.12 -22.88 4.06
CA PRO A 76 -8.67 -23.06 5.43
C PRO A 76 -7.46 -22.16 5.76
N ARG A 77 -7.35 -21.77 7.02
CA ARG A 77 -6.22 -20.99 7.53
C ARG A 77 -4.89 -21.71 7.29
N LEU A 78 -3.81 -20.93 7.19
CA LEU A 78 -2.43 -21.42 7.26
C LEU A 78 -2.31 -22.42 8.42
N THR A 79 -1.83 -23.63 8.14
CA THR A 79 -1.74 -24.67 9.16
C THR A 79 -0.51 -24.48 10.05
N GLN A 80 -0.56 -24.96 11.29
CA GLN A 80 0.59 -24.95 12.19
C GLN A 80 1.78 -25.72 11.59
N ASP A 81 1.53 -26.79 10.84
CA ASP A 81 2.59 -27.56 10.18
C ASP A 81 3.28 -26.75 9.08
N ALA A 82 2.51 -26.04 8.24
CA ALA A 82 3.06 -25.14 7.24
C ALA A 82 3.87 -24.02 7.89
N PHE A 83 3.35 -23.42 8.97
CA PHE A 83 4.04 -22.41 9.77
C PHE A 83 5.35 -22.93 10.36
N ASN A 84 5.34 -24.12 10.97
CA ASN A 84 6.55 -24.76 11.51
C ASN A 84 7.59 -25.02 10.42
N GLY A 85 7.15 -25.30 9.19
CA GLY A 85 8.02 -25.38 8.02
C GLY A 85 8.70 -24.06 7.67
N LEU A 86 8.01 -22.92 7.85
CA LEU A 86 8.56 -21.57 7.65
C LEU A 86 9.51 -21.15 8.78
N SER A 87 9.07 -21.36 10.02
CA SER A 87 9.74 -20.91 11.24
C SER A 87 10.87 -21.85 11.70
N GLN A 88 11.05 -22.98 11.01
CA GLN A 88 11.93 -24.08 11.42
C GLN A 88 11.57 -24.65 12.80
N GLY A 89 10.27 -24.71 13.09
CA GLY A 89 9.71 -25.23 14.34
C GLY A 89 9.72 -24.26 15.52
N SER A 90 10.11 -22.99 15.31
CA SER A 90 9.92 -21.93 16.29
C SER A 90 8.45 -21.52 16.39
N ASP A 91 8.06 -21.03 17.56
CA ASP A 91 6.78 -20.38 17.84
C ASP A 91 6.58 -19.03 17.12
N GLN A 92 7.67 -18.46 16.59
CA GLN A 92 7.64 -17.18 15.87
C GLN A 92 8.39 -17.31 14.53
N LEU A 93 7.84 -16.69 13.49
CA LEU A 93 8.54 -16.50 12.22
C LEU A 93 9.40 -15.24 12.31
N THR A 94 10.69 -15.38 12.03
CA THR A 94 11.63 -14.26 11.94
C THR A 94 12.14 -14.16 10.50
N TYR A 95 12.68 -13.00 10.11
CA TYR A 95 13.35 -12.89 8.81
C TYR A 95 14.44 -13.95 8.62
N ASN A 96 15.21 -14.28 9.65
CA ASN A 96 16.28 -15.27 9.56
C ASN A 96 15.74 -16.68 9.30
N SER A 97 14.68 -17.08 9.99
CA SER A 97 14.06 -18.40 9.76
C SER A 97 13.38 -18.48 8.39
N LEU A 98 12.69 -17.41 7.97
CA LEU A 98 12.13 -17.29 6.63
C LEU A 98 13.20 -17.34 5.54
N SER A 99 14.26 -16.54 5.65
CA SER A 99 15.33 -16.45 4.65
C SER A 99 16.03 -17.78 4.44
N ALA A 100 16.34 -18.49 5.52
CA ALA A 100 16.97 -19.80 5.44
C ALA A 100 16.06 -20.85 4.78
N THR A 101 14.76 -20.91 5.13
CA THR A 101 13.84 -21.88 4.52
C THR A 101 13.51 -21.52 3.08
N TYR A 102 13.42 -20.23 2.77
CA TYR A 102 13.21 -19.70 1.42
C TYR A 102 14.38 -20.07 0.49
N GLN A 103 15.62 -19.85 0.93
CA GLN A 103 16.82 -20.23 0.17
C GLN A 103 16.84 -21.73 -0.14
N ALA A 104 16.49 -22.57 0.85
CA ALA A 104 16.40 -24.01 0.66
C ALA A 104 15.31 -24.40 -0.35
N ALA A 105 14.16 -23.74 -0.31
CA ALA A 105 13.05 -23.98 -1.24
C ALA A 105 13.38 -23.55 -2.68
N VAL A 106 14.02 -22.38 -2.86
CA VAL A 106 14.50 -21.92 -4.17
C VAL A 106 15.50 -22.91 -4.75
N ALA A 107 16.46 -23.37 -3.95
CA ALA A 107 17.45 -24.36 -4.39
C ALA A 107 16.79 -25.70 -4.76
N ALA A 108 15.80 -26.15 -3.98
CA ALA A 108 15.05 -27.38 -4.26
C ALA A 108 14.23 -27.28 -5.56
N ALA A 109 13.74 -26.09 -5.91
CA ALA A 109 13.08 -25.81 -7.19
C ALA A 109 14.06 -25.66 -8.38
N GLY A 110 15.37 -25.82 -8.15
CA GLY A 110 16.42 -25.66 -9.16
C GLY A 110 16.81 -24.20 -9.44
N GLY A 111 16.33 -23.26 -8.61
CA GLY A 111 16.63 -21.85 -8.71
C GLY A 111 17.96 -21.46 -8.07
N THR A 112 18.33 -20.20 -8.24
CA THR A 112 19.49 -19.57 -7.59
C THR A 112 19.02 -18.40 -6.74
N TYR A 113 19.58 -18.27 -5.54
CA TYR A 113 19.38 -17.14 -4.65
C TYR A 113 20.64 -16.28 -4.60
N ASN A 114 20.50 -14.99 -4.89
CA ASN A 114 21.55 -14.00 -4.78
C ASN A 114 21.31 -13.14 -3.54
N SER A 115 22.11 -13.37 -2.48
CA SER A 115 21.95 -12.64 -1.22
C SER A 115 22.10 -11.12 -1.33
N ALA A 116 22.78 -10.61 -2.36
CA ALA A 116 22.94 -9.18 -2.57
C ALA A 116 21.71 -8.51 -3.18
N SER A 117 20.88 -9.23 -3.93
CA SER A 117 19.65 -8.71 -4.55
C SER A 117 18.38 -9.28 -3.90
N ASP A 118 18.26 -10.60 -3.80
CA ASP A 118 17.08 -11.28 -3.26
C ASP A 118 16.95 -11.12 -1.74
N GLY A 119 18.08 -10.95 -1.03
CA GLY A 119 18.10 -10.81 0.43
C GLY A 119 17.35 -9.59 0.94
N PRO A 120 17.74 -8.37 0.50
CA PRO A 120 17.00 -7.15 0.82
C PRO A 120 15.54 -7.22 0.37
N GLU A 121 15.25 -7.71 -0.84
CA GLU A 121 13.87 -7.80 -1.35
C GLU A 121 13.00 -8.73 -0.49
N LEU A 122 13.52 -9.91 -0.10
CA LEU A 122 12.80 -10.83 0.77
C LEU A 122 12.58 -10.24 2.17
N GLN A 123 13.56 -9.49 2.68
CA GLN A 123 13.43 -8.79 3.96
C GLN A 123 12.30 -7.77 3.90
N ASN A 124 12.20 -7.04 2.80
CA ASN A 124 11.14 -6.07 2.58
C ASN A 124 9.77 -6.74 2.55
N GLN A 125 9.63 -7.86 1.85
CA GLN A 125 8.38 -8.61 1.84
C GLN A 125 7.96 -9.10 3.23
N PHE A 126 8.93 -9.56 4.03
CA PHE A 126 8.69 -9.95 5.41
C PHE A 126 8.22 -8.78 6.28
N LEU A 127 8.82 -7.59 6.12
CA LEU A 127 8.45 -6.40 6.89
C LEU A 127 7.02 -5.93 6.61
N ILE A 128 6.46 -6.23 5.44
CA ILE A 128 5.08 -5.86 5.10
C ILE A 128 4.08 -6.79 5.79
N ALA A 129 4.34 -8.10 5.75
CA ALA A 129 3.57 -9.04 6.57
C ALA A 129 3.69 -8.71 8.06
N ALA A 130 4.89 -8.37 8.54
CA ALA A 130 5.13 -7.95 9.91
C ALA A 130 4.33 -6.70 10.28
N ALA A 131 4.30 -5.69 9.39
CA ALA A 131 3.55 -4.45 9.59
C ALA A 131 2.05 -4.72 9.71
N TRP A 132 1.51 -5.57 8.83
CA TRP A 132 0.12 -5.97 8.90
C TRP A 132 -0.22 -6.63 10.23
N THR A 133 0.69 -7.44 10.76
CA THR A 133 0.52 -8.17 12.03
C THR A 133 0.86 -7.39 13.30
N ASN A 134 1.29 -6.11 13.21
CA ASN A 134 1.84 -5.33 14.34
C ASN A 134 3.10 -5.95 14.98
N ASN A 135 3.95 -6.61 14.19
CA ASN A 135 5.13 -7.35 14.64
C ASN A 135 6.44 -6.75 14.12
N CYS A 136 6.56 -5.42 14.20
CA CYS A 136 7.74 -4.68 13.73
C CYS A 136 9.00 -4.86 14.56
N ASP A 137 8.90 -5.58 15.68
CA ASP A 137 10.05 -6.10 16.42
C ASP A 137 10.77 -7.25 15.69
N GLY A 138 10.21 -7.73 14.57
CA GLY A 138 10.85 -8.68 13.66
C GLY A 138 10.43 -10.14 13.87
N SER A 139 9.38 -10.38 14.64
CA SER A 139 8.90 -11.72 15.00
C SER A 139 7.38 -11.84 14.88
N ILE A 140 6.89 -12.65 13.93
CA ILE A 140 5.46 -12.85 13.68
C ILE A 140 5.00 -14.18 14.30
N PRO A 141 4.11 -14.19 15.32
CA PRO A 141 3.52 -15.41 15.86
C PRO A 141 2.62 -16.12 14.83
N TYR A 142 2.39 -17.43 15.03
CA TYR A 142 1.50 -18.23 14.18
C TYR A 142 0.13 -17.59 13.97
N THR A 143 -0.53 -17.16 15.06
CA THR A 143 -1.88 -16.61 15.00
C THR A 143 -1.95 -15.43 14.04
N ASN A 144 -1.00 -14.51 14.17
CA ASN A 144 -0.99 -13.28 13.39
C ASN A 144 -0.62 -13.56 11.93
N LEU A 145 0.34 -14.44 11.67
CA LEU A 145 0.66 -14.82 10.29
C LEU A 145 -0.52 -15.55 9.62
N ALA A 146 -1.21 -16.42 10.35
CA ALA A 146 -2.39 -17.10 9.83
C ALA A 146 -3.56 -16.13 9.57
N ASP A 147 -3.74 -15.11 10.42
CA ASP A 147 -4.69 -14.02 10.17
C ASP A 147 -4.32 -13.23 8.91
N TRP A 148 -3.03 -12.97 8.67
CA TRP A 148 -2.58 -12.29 7.45
C TRP A 148 -2.96 -13.08 6.19
N PHE A 149 -2.75 -14.40 6.17
CA PHE A 149 -3.15 -15.24 5.03
C PHE A 149 -4.66 -15.25 4.79
N GLU A 150 -5.46 -15.16 5.86
CA GLU A 150 -6.93 -15.22 5.79
C GLU A 150 -7.55 -13.86 5.41
N TYR A 151 -7.02 -12.77 5.97
CA TYR A 151 -7.69 -11.47 5.97
C TYR A 151 -6.96 -10.35 5.23
N SER A 152 -5.68 -10.49 4.88
CA SER A 152 -4.92 -9.39 4.22
C SER A 152 -5.49 -8.96 2.85
N SER A 153 -6.33 -9.80 2.24
CA SER A 153 -7.02 -9.49 0.98
C SER A 153 -8.50 -9.14 1.15
N VAL A 154 -9.00 -9.10 2.39
CA VAL A 154 -10.39 -8.74 2.70
C VAL A 154 -10.52 -7.23 2.71
N VAL A 155 -11.46 -6.71 1.92
CA VAL A 155 -11.78 -5.27 1.90
C VAL A 155 -12.23 -4.83 3.30
N GLY A 156 -11.62 -3.77 3.80
CA GLY A 156 -11.82 -3.23 5.14
C GLY A 156 -10.87 -3.77 6.22
N VAL A 157 -9.95 -4.69 5.89
CA VAL A 157 -8.98 -5.22 6.86
C VAL A 157 -7.59 -4.65 6.60
N CYS A 158 -7.23 -3.66 7.41
CA CYS A 158 -6.00 -2.91 7.27
C CYS A 158 -4.81 -3.55 8.00
N PRO A 159 -3.59 -3.30 7.50
CA PRO A 159 -2.40 -3.50 8.30
C PRO A 159 -2.50 -2.78 9.64
N ALA A 160 -2.08 -3.43 10.73
CA ALA A 160 -2.09 -2.82 12.04
C ALA A 160 -1.12 -1.62 12.18
N VAL A 161 -0.07 -1.59 11.35
CA VAL A 161 0.77 -0.41 11.11
C VAL A 161 1.11 -0.35 9.62
N THR A 162 1.32 0.83 9.07
CA THR A 162 1.51 0.94 7.61
C THR A 162 2.86 0.38 7.16
N SER A 163 3.92 0.48 7.97
CA SER A 163 5.16 -0.26 7.75
C SER A 163 6.03 -0.38 9.01
N CYS A 164 6.81 -1.47 9.06
CA CYS A 164 7.89 -1.66 10.03
C CYS A 164 9.21 -0.99 9.63
N GLY A 165 9.26 -0.31 8.48
CA GLY A 165 10.39 0.45 7.99
C GLY A 165 9.96 1.65 7.14
N SER A 166 10.54 2.82 7.41
CA SER A 166 10.16 4.11 6.79
C SER A 166 10.36 4.19 5.27
N THR A 167 11.04 3.21 4.65
CA THR A 167 11.17 3.10 3.19
C THR A 167 9.91 2.53 2.53
N TYR A 168 9.01 1.89 3.30
CA TYR A 168 7.97 1.01 2.76
C TYR A 168 6.56 1.20 3.35
N ALA A 169 6.33 2.26 4.12
CA ALA A 169 4.99 2.70 4.55
C ALA A 169 4.03 2.98 3.39
N ALA A 170 4.53 2.95 2.15
CA ALA A 170 3.80 3.22 0.92
C ALA A 170 3.35 1.98 0.12
N LEU A 171 3.57 0.73 0.57
CA LEU A 171 3.19 -0.47 -0.21
C LEU A 171 1.73 -0.94 0.02
N ASN A 172 0.99 -0.33 0.93
CA ASN A 172 -0.41 -0.69 1.13
C ASN A 172 -1.28 -0.05 0.04
N THR A 173 -2.10 -0.83 -0.63
CA THR A 173 -3.32 -0.31 -1.25
C THR A 173 -4.25 0.22 -0.16
N PRO A 174 -5.12 1.21 -0.44
CA PRO A 174 -6.19 1.58 0.49
C PRO A 174 -6.91 0.32 0.95
N CYS A 175 -6.93 0.10 2.26
CA CYS A 175 -7.39 -1.15 2.84
C CYS A 175 -8.89 -1.12 3.16
N GLY A 176 -9.49 0.07 3.26
CA GLY A 176 -10.94 0.29 3.24
C GLY A 176 -11.46 0.64 1.84
N ALA A 177 -12.77 0.46 1.64
CA ALA A 177 -13.46 1.13 0.54
C ALA A 177 -13.81 2.54 0.99
N GLN A 178 -13.77 3.50 0.07
CA GLN A 178 -14.34 4.83 0.34
C GLN A 178 -15.82 4.67 0.75
N PRO A 179 -16.28 5.35 1.82
CA PRO A 179 -17.69 5.42 2.19
C PRO A 179 -18.58 5.78 0.99
N ALA A 180 -19.83 5.32 0.99
CA ALA A 180 -20.76 5.62 -0.11
C ALA A 180 -21.01 7.13 -0.27
N GLU A 181 -20.85 7.87 0.83
CA GLU A 181 -20.96 9.31 0.94
C GLU A 181 -19.88 10.06 0.17
N ASP A 182 -18.72 9.42 -0.10
CA ASP A 182 -17.63 10.00 -0.89
C ASP A 182 -18.11 10.42 -2.30
N ASN A 183 -18.95 9.61 -2.94
CA ASN A 183 -19.44 9.87 -4.29
C ASN A 183 -18.31 10.09 -5.34
N GLY A 184 -17.12 9.55 -5.10
CA GLY A 184 -15.94 9.73 -5.96
C GLY A 184 -15.21 11.06 -5.76
N SER A 185 -15.56 11.83 -4.72
CA SER A 185 -14.95 13.13 -4.43
C SER A 185 -13.46 13.02 -4.07
N CYS A 186 -13.09 12.01 -3.29
CA CYS A 186 -11.72 11.77 -2.90
C CYS A 186 -10.89 11.29 -4.08
N LYS A 187 -11.49 10.47 -4.96
CA LYS A 187 -10.84 10.10 -6.23
C LYS A 187 -10.57 11.31 -7.11
N GLU A 188 -11.50 12.26 -7.16
CA GLU A 188 -11.27 13.51 -7.88
C GLU A 188 -10.12 14.31 -7.27
N LEU A 189 -10.02 14.44 -5.95
CA LEU A 189 -8.89 15.11 -5.31
C LEU A 189 -7.55 14.41 -5.54
N LEU A 190 -7.53 13.07 -5.60
CA LEU A 190 -6.34 12.31 -5.98
C LEU A 190 -5.90 12.66 -7.41
N ASN A 191 -6.84 12.77 -8.35
CA ASN A 191 -6.55 13.21 -9.72
C ASN A 191 -6.04 14.66 -9.74
N GLN A 192 -6.60 15.55 -8.91
CA GLN A 192 -6.10 16.93 -8.78
C GLN A 192 -4.68 16.97 -8.20
N CYS A 193 -4.38 16.11 -7.22
CA CYS A 193 -3.04 15.99 -6.65
C CYS A 193 -2.02 15.49 -7.68
N GLU A 194 -2.38 14.55 -8.56
CA GLU A 194 -1.51 14.00 -9.60
C GLU A 194 -0.82 15.07 -10.44
N LEU A 195 -1.57 16.13 -10.79
CA LEU A 195 -1.08 17.25 -11.59
C LEU A 195 0.08 18.02 -10.92
N TRP A 196 0.18 17.97 -9.59
CA TRP A 196 1.04 18.86 -8.80
C TRP A 196 1.97 18.14 -7.83
N ILE A 197 1.82 16.83 -7.61
CA ILE A 197 2.52 16.09 -6.55
C ILE A 197 4.06 16.19 -6.65
N THR A 198 4.59 16.34 -7.86
CA THR A 198 6.03 16.48 -8.13
C THR A 198 6.62 17.83 -7.70
N GLN A 199 5.78 18.82 -7.39
CA GLN A 199 6.18 20.10 -6.80
C GLN A 199 6.26 20.03 -5.26
N GLY A 200 5.98 18.85 -4.69
CA GLY A 200 5.94 18.58 -3.26
C GLY A 200 4.51 18.39 -2.78
N ALA A 201 4.17 17.19 -2.28
CA ALA A 201 2.80 16.87 -1.89
C ALA A 201 2.25 17.84 -0.83
N TRP A 202 3.04 18.17 0.20
CA TRP A 202 2.62 19.08 1.28
C TRP A 202 2.81 20.56 0.94
N GLN A 203 3.22 20.85 -0.30
CA GLN A 203 3.30 22.20 -0.86
C GLN A 203 2.08 22.51 -1.75
N ASN A 204 1.14 21.57 -1.85
CA ASN A 204 -0.07 21.69 -2.64
C ASN A 204 -1.32 21.34 -1.81
N GLU A 205 -2.37 22.15 -1.95
CA GLU A 205 -3.62 21.96 -1.22
C GLU A 205 -4.39 20.70 -1.64
N TYR A 206 -4.39 20.35 -2.93
CA TYR A 206 -5.08 19.16 -3.42
C TYR A 206 -4.47 17.90 -2.86
N CYS A 207 -3.13 17.81 -2.84
CA CYS A 207 -2.44 16.67 -2.24
C CYS A 207 -2.62 16.60 -0.72
N THR A 208 -2.66 17.75 -0.05
CA THR A 208 -2.94 17.79 1.39
C THR A 208 -4.35 17.26 1.68
N LEU A 209 -5.36 17.75 0.95
CA LEU A 209 -6.76 17.32 1.12
C LEU A 209 -6.99 15.87 0.67
N ALA A 210 -6.28 15.41 -0.37
CA ALA A 210 -6.29 14.02 -0.80
C ALA A 210 -5.78 13.08 0.30
N ALA A 211 -4.68 13.43 0.99
CA ALA A 211 -4.19 12.65 2.13
C ALA A 211 -5.26 12.52 3.23
N LEU A 212 -5.99 13.60 3.52
CA LEU A 212 -7.04 13.58 4.54
C LEU A 212 -8.18 12.63 4.17
N CYS A 213 -8.70 12.72 2.94
CA CYS A 213 -9.82 11.86 2.52
C CYS A 213 -9.41 10.40 2.25
N SER A 214 -8.15 10.15 1.91
CA SER A 214 -7.59 8.79 1.91
C SER A 214 -7.72 8.14 3.29
N GLY A 215 -7.62 8.92 4.37
CA GLY A 215 -7.88 8.45 5.73
C GLY A 215 -9.26 7.83 5.94
N ALA A 216 -10.30 8.23 5.18
CA ALA A 216 -11.63 7.62 5.25
C ALA A 216 -11.65 6.17 4.74
N ALA A 217 -10.69 5.79 3.90
CA ALA A 217 -10.46 4.43 3.43
C ALA A 217 -9.34 3.73 4.23
N ASP A 218 -9.06 4.24 5.44
CA ASP A 218 -7.96 3.79 6.31
C ASP A 218 -6.58 3.82 5.61
N ALA A 219 -6.44 4.67 4.58
CA ALA A 219 -5.20 4.88 3.89
C ALA A 219 -4.40 6.02 4.54
N THR A 220 -3.09 5.83 4.64
CA THR A 220 -2.18 6.85 5.18
C THR A 220 -1.67 7.79 4.09
N PRO A 221 -1.02 8.90 4.47
CA PRO A 221 -0.38 9.79 3.50
C PRO A 221 0.57 9.09 2.53
N ASP A 222 1.28 8.04 2.96
CA ASP A 222 2.17 7.26 2.07
C ASP A 222 1.43 6.42 1.04
N VAL A 223 0.29 5.84 1.43
CA VAL A 223 -0.60 5.11 0.52
C VAL A 223 -1.13 6.05 -0.55
N MET A 224 -1.58 7.24 -0.13
CA MET A 224 -2.04 8.29 -1.04
C MET A 224 -0.94 8.68 -2.03
N ILE A 225 0.26 9.01 -1.54
CA ILE A 225 1.38 9.42 -2.40
C ILE A 225 1.62 8.36 -3.47
N ARG A 226 1.58 7.08 -3.11
CA ARG A 226 1.79 6.01 -4.10
C ARG A 226 0.65 5.88 -5.09
N GLU A 227 -0.60 5.98 -4.65
CA GLU A 227 -1.76 5.89 -5.55
C GLU A 227 -1.70 6.97 -6.64
N VAL A 228 -1.21 8.15 -6.29
CA VAL A 228 -1.09 9.29 -7.21
C VAL A 228 0.08 9.12 -8.19
N TYR A 229 1.15 8.42 -7.82
CA TYR A 229 2.26 8.20 -8.74
C TYR A 229 1.91 7.14 -9.80
N PRO A 230 2.28 7.35 -11.07
CA PRO A 230 2.01 6.39 -12.13
C PRO A 230 2.68 5.04 -11.88
N THR A 231 2.02 3.96 -12.29
CA THR A 231 2.50 2.58 -12.08
C THR A 231 3.83 2.24 -12.74
N TYR A 232 4.31 3.06 -13.68
CA TYR A 232 5.62 2.90 -14.31
C TYR A 232 6.77 3.55 -13.52
N VAL A 233 6.47 4.39 -12.51
CA VAL A 233 7.49 4.94 -11.63
C VAL A 233 7.92 3.87 -10.65
N GLY A 234 9.22 3.63 -10.55
CA GLY A 234 9.76 2.65 -9.62
C GLY A 234 9.41 3.02 -8.19
N ASN A 235 8.95 2.07 -7.39
CA ASN A 235 8.55 2.35 -6.02
C ASN A 235 9.67 2.88 -5.11
N THR A 236 10.94 2.67 -5.46
CA THR A 236 12.11 3.28 -4.78
C THR A 236 12.29 4.76 -5.11
N ASP A 237 11.69 5.21 -6.21
CA ASP A 237 11.78 6.58 -6.71
C ASP A 237 10.59 7.41 -6.23
N ILE A 238 9.55 6.77 -5.70
CA ILE A 238 8.41 7.42 -5.06
C ILE A 238 8.83 7.87 -3.66
N PRO A 239 8.75 9.17 -3.33
CA PRO A 239 9.08 9.66 -2.00
C PRO A 239 8.08 9.16 -0.96
N THR A 240 8.52 9.06 0.30
CA THR A 240 7.61 8.82 1.43
C THR A 240 7.19 10.14 2.08
N ALA A 241 6.06 10.13 2.79
CA ALA A 241 5.52 11.24 3.54
C ALA A 241 6.54 11.87 4.48
N ALA A 242 7.36 11.04 5.16
CA ALA A 242 8.44 11.47 6.03
C ALA A 242 9.65 12.07 5.29
N SER A 243 9.84 11.72 4.01
CA SER A 243 10.93 12.24 3.17
C SER A 243 10.58 13.57 2.48
N LEU A 244 9.30 13.92 2.44
CA LEU A 244 8.81 15.16 1.83
C LEU A 244 8.94 16.34 2.80
N ASP A 245 9.10 17.54 2.22
CA ASP A 245 9.07 18.79 2.96
C ASP A 245 7.76 18.94 3.72
N ARG A 246 7.86 19.42 4.96
CA ARG A 246 6.73 19.65 5.85
C ARG A 246 5.65 20.52 5.19
N LEU A 247 4.38 20.29 5.55
CA LEU A 247 3.25 21.13 5.14
C LEU A 247 3.64 22.61 5.20
N SER A 248 3.51 23.32 4.08
CA SER A 248 3.84 24.74 4.08
C SER A 248 2.81 25.54 4.87
N ILE A 249 3.28 26.59 5.54
CA ILE A 249 2.38 27.50 6.23
C ILE A 249 1.45 28.23 5.26
N ASP A 250 1.88 28.44 4.02
CA ASP A 250 1.07 29.09 2.98
C ASP A 250 -0.11 28.19 2.56
N VAL A 251 0.13 26.89 2.34
CA VAL A 251 -0.94 25.91 2.08
C VAL A 251 -1.87 25.82 3.29
N PHE A 252 -1.31 25.73 4.51
CA PHE A 252 -2.11 25.70 5.73
C PHE A 252 -3.02 26.94 5.85
N ASN A 253 -2.47 28.13 5.63
CA ASN A 253 -3.25 29.37 5.65
C ASN A 253 -4.30 29.39 4.54
N ASN A 254 -4.02 28.82 3.36
CA ASN A 254 -4.99 28.77 2.28
C ASN A 254 -6.19 27.88 2.63
N ILE A 255 -5.94 26.66 3.11
CA ILE A 255 -7.01 25.70 3.48
C ILE A 255 -7.75 26.09 4.77
N THR A 256 -7.18 26.96 5.61
CA THR A 256 -7.84 27.45 6.83
C THR A 256 -8.47 28.83 6.68
N GLY A 257 -8.30 29.50 5.53
CA GLY A 257 -8.67 30.91 5.38
C GLY A 257 -7.88 31.85 6.29
N GLY A 258 -6.65 31.46 6.67
CA GLY A 258 -5.71 32.24 7.48
C GLY A 258 -5.91 32.08 8.99
N ALA A 259 -6.62 31.03 9.44
CA ALA A 259 -6.77 30.74 10.86
C ALA A 259 -5.49 30.10 11.45
N SER A 260 -5.32 30.22 12.77
CA SER A 260 -4.18 29.61 13.49
C SER A 260 -4.32 28.10 13.71
N THR A 261 -5.55 27.59 13.58
CA THR A 261 -5.91 26.18 13.69
C THR A 261 -6.84 25.84 12.54
N MET A 262 -6.81 24.58 12.10
CA MET A 262 -7.79 24.05 11.16
C MET A 262 -8.95 23.47 11.97
N SER A 263 -10.14 24.05 11.82
CA SER A 263 -11.37 23.50 12.42
C SER A 263 -12.03 22.51 11.45
N LEU A 264 -13.02 21.75 11.94
CA LEU A 264 -13.88 20.92 11.09
C LEU A 264 -14.53 21.74 9.96
N GLN A 265 -15.00 22.95 10.24
CA GLN A 265 -15.61 23.80 9.20
C GLN A 265 -14.58 24.21 8.15
N ASN A 266 -13.33 24.51 8.56
CA ASN A 266 -12.27 24.78 7.59
C ASN A 266 -11.97 23.56 6.71
N ALA A 267 -11.96 22.36 7.29
CA ALA A 267 -11.79 21.12 6.52
C ALA A 267 -12.91 20.93 5.50
N ILE A 268 -14.18 21.14 5.88
CA ILE A 268 -15.33 21.10 4.98
C ILE A 268 -15.19 22.14 3.87
N ASP A 269 -14.92 23.40 4.22
CA ASP A 269 -14.86 24.49 3.26
C ASP A 269 -13.71 24.29 2.26
N ALA A 270 -12.53 23.88 2.73
CA ALA A 270 -11.39 23.59 1.88
C ALA A 270 -11.64 22.40 0.95
N TYR A 271 -12.25 21.33 1.47
CA TYR A 271 -12.55 20.12 0.70
C TYR A 271 -13.52 20.40 -0.45
N TYR A 272 -14.65 21.07 -0.15
CA TYR A 272 -15.62 21.46 -1.18
C TYR A 272 -15.07 22.55 -2.10
N GLY A 273 -14.25 23.47 -1.57
CA GLY A 273 -13.56 24.49 -2.36
C GLY A 273 -12.63 23.88 -3.41
N ALA A 274 -11.86 22.86 -3.04
CA ALA A 274 -10.95 22.16 -3.96
C ALA A 274 -11.68 21.37 -5.06
N LEU A 275 -12.93 20.95 -4.82
CA LEU A 275 -13.78 20.31 -5.83
C LEU A 275 -14.53 21.32 -6.72
N THR A 276 -14.41 22.62 -6.44
CA THR A 276 -15.00 23.68 -7.27
C THR A 276 -14.04 24.05 -8.39
N ASN A 277 -14.51 24.08 -9.63
CA ASN A 277 -13.73 24.48 -10.81
C ASN A 277 -12.40 23.71 -10.95
N THR A 278 -12.49 22.39 -11.04
CA THR A 278 -11.34 21.47 -11.04
C THR A 278 -10.45 21.65 -12.26
N TRP A 279 -9.23 21.11 -12.18
CA TRP A 279 -8.23 21.14 -13.25
C TRP A 279 -8.27 19.88 -14.10
N GLY A 280 -7.95 20.04 -15.38
CA GLY A 280 -7.63 18.96 -16.31
C GLY A 280 -6.19 19.08 -16.81
N SER A 281 -5.70 18.06 -17.50
CA SER A 281 -4.37 18.03 -18.13
C SER A 281 -4.49 18.22 -19.64
N GLU A 282 -3.76 19.17 -20.22
CA GLU A 282 -3.58 19.29 -21.69
C GLU A 282 -2.58 18.26 -22.23
N GLY A 283 -2.02 17.42 -21.35
CA GLY A 283 -1.01 16.42 -21.63
C GLY A 283 0.40 16.84 -21.16
N GLY A 284 1.32 15.90 -21.29
CA GLY A 284 2.70 16.00 -20.81
C GLY A 284 3.14 14.70 -20.14
N PRO A 285 4.45 14.49 -19.89
CA PRO A 285 4.88 13.44 -18.98
C PRO A 285 4.48 13.80 -17.55
N PHE A 286 4.31 12.79 -16.70
CA PHE A 286 4.01 12.97 -15.28
C PHE A 286 4.99 13.96 -14.62
N GLY A 287 4.43 14.92 -13.88
CA GLY A 287 5.18 16.00 -13.24
C GLY A 287 5.58 17.18 -14.14
N ALA A 288 5.26 17.13 -15.43
CA ALA A 288 5.40 18.25 -16.36
C ALA A 288 4.15 18.42 -17.24
N GLU A 289 3.00 18.01 -16.71
CA GLU A 289 1.71 18.22 -17.34
C GLU A 289 1.38 19.71 -17.40
N SER A 290 0.61 20.10 -18.41
CA SER A 290 0.10 21.47 -18.54
C SER A 290 -1.35 21.52 -18.03
N PRO A 291 -1.58 21.97 -16.79
CA PRO A 291 -2.92 21.99 -16.20
C PRO A 291 -3.74 23.16 -16.73
N TYR A 292 -5.04 22.94 -16.94
CA TYR A 292 -6.01 23.97 -17.31
C TYR A 292 -7.27 23.87 -16.45
N GLN A 293 -7.92 25.01 -16.13
CA GLN A 293 -9.19 24.98 -15.41
C GLN A 293 -10.31 24.50 -16.33
N THR A 294 -11.07 23.51 -15.86
CA THR A 294 -12.13 22.89 -16.66
C THR A 294 -13.40 23.74 -16.73
N GLY A 295 -13.61 24.67 -15.79
CA GLY A 295 -14.88 25.37 -15.62
C GLY A 295 -15.99 24.50 -15.01
N ASN A 296 -15.68 23.26 -14.65
CA ASN A 296 -16.61 22.30 -14.10
C ASN A 296 -16.22 21.95 -12.67
N ASN A 297 -17.21 21.56 -11.87
CA ASN A 297 -16.96 21.05 -10.53
C ASN A 297 -16.74 19.53 -10.59
N GLY A 298 -15.95 19.03 -9.65
CA GLY A 298 -15.86 17.61 -9.35
C GLY A 298 -17.14 17.08 -8.70
N PRO A 299 -17.25 15.75 -8.53
CA PRO A 299 -18.28 15.19 -7.68
C PRO A 299 -18.09 15.65 -6.23
N TYR A 300 -19.13 16.21 -5.65
CA TYR A 300 -19.15 16.50 -4.22
C TYR A 300 -19.55 15.26 -3.42
N PRO A 301 -19.09 15.11 -2.17
CA PRO A 301 -19.66 14.17 -1.23
C PRO A 301 -21.18 14.37 -1.13
N THR A 302 -21.94 13.29 -0.93
CA THR A 302 -23.39 13.39 -0.75
C THR A 302 -23.78 13.96 0.62
N SER A 303 -22.88 13.92 1.59
CA SER A 303 -23.01 14.52 2.92
C SER A 303 -21.68 15.10 3.41
N SER A 304 -21.74 16.19 4.18
CA SER A 304 -20.58 16.72 4.90
C SER A 304 -20.10 15.78 6.02
N ASP A 305 -20.91 14.80 6.41
CA ASP A 305 -20.51 13.77 7.38
C ASP A 305 -19.28 13.01 6.88
N TYR A 306 -19.14 12.81 5.57
CA TYR A 306 -17.95 12.20 4.98
C TYR A 306 -16.65 12.95 5.35
N VAL A 307 -16.69 14.29 5.31
CA VAL A 307 -15.55 15.11 5.74
C VAL A 307 -15.35 15.07 7.25
N THR A 308 -16.46 14.99 7.99
CA THR A 308 -16.42 14.87 9.45
C THR A 308 -15.72 13.58 9.87
N ASP A 309 -16.04 12.46 9.22
CA ASP A 309 -15.48 11.15 9.54
C ASP A 309 -13.95 11.16 9.42
N PHE A 310 -13.38 11.56 8.27
CA PHE A 310 -11.92 11.60 8.17
C PHE A 310 -11.28 12.70 9.02
N TRP A 311 -11.97 13.81 9.26
CA TRP A 311 -11.43 14.87 10.11
C TRP A 311 -11.32 14.43 11.57
N THR A 312 -12.28 13.64 12.06
CA THR A 312 -12.22 13.10 13.42
C THR A 312 -11.05 12.13 13.60
N LEU A 313 -10.65 11.38 12.56
CA LEU A 313 -9.44 10.54 12.61
C LEU A 313 -8.17 11.38 12.78
N VAL A 314 -8.05 12.48 12.02
CA VAL A 314 -6.92 13.41 12.12
C VAL A 314 -6.91 14.10 13.49
N ALA A 315 -8.07 14.56 13.95
CA ALA A 315 -8.21 15.18 15.28
C ALA A 315 -7.85 14.19 16.40
N ALA A 316 -8.24 12.92 16.27
CA ALA A 316 -7.90 11.87 17.22
C ALA A 316 -6.39 11.64 17.27
N TRP A 317 -5.76 11.45 16.11
CA TRP A 317 -4.32 11.21 16.01
C TRP A 317 -3.51 12.36 16.59
N THR A 318 -3.97 13.59 16.38
CA THR A 318 -3.32 14.80 16.87
C THR A 318 -3.65 15.15 18.32
N GLY A 319 -4.56 14.42 18.98
CA GLY A 319 -4.96 14.63 20.37
C GLY A 319 -5.94 15.79 20.58
N ASN A 320 -6.71 16.19 19.57
CA ASN A 320 -7.61 17.35 19.58
C ASN A 320 -9.10 16.97 19.48
N CYS A 321 -9.52 15.82 20.05
CA CYS A 321 -10.92 15.35 19.97
C CYS A 321 -11.93 16.31 20.61
N ASP A 322 -11.55 17.02 21.66
CA ASP A 322 -12.47 17.89 22.40
C ASP A 322 -12.91 19.13 21.59
N SER A 323 -12.02 19.66 20.73
CA SER A 323 -12.27 20.88 19.95
C SER A 323 -12.43 20.63 18.46
N LEU A 324 -11.88 19.54 17.93
CA LEU A 324 -11.66 19.32 16.49
C LEU A 324 -10.91 20.48 15.81
N GLU A 325 -10.11 21.22 16.59
CA GLU A 325 -9.25 22.29 16.11
C GLU A 325 -7.80 21.81 16.15
N VAL A 326 -7.22 21.57 14.97
CA VAL A 326 -5.88 21.02 14.83
C VAL A 326 -4.89 22.16 14.49
N PRO A 327 -3.88 22.42 15.34
CA PRO A 327 -2.84 23.40 15.05
C PRO A 327 -1.98 22.98 13.84
N TYR A 328 -1.34 23.97 13.20
CA TYR A 328 -0.42 23.75 12.08
C TYR A 328 0.60 22.64 12.36
N ASP A 329 1.30 22.71 13.50
CA ASP A 329 2.37 21.76 13.80
C ASP A 329 1.85 20.32 13.88
N ASN A 330 0.69 20.12 14.50
CA ASN A 330 0.08 18.81 14.65
C ASN A 330 -0.41 18.25 13.31
N LEU A 331 -1.04 19.09 12.46
CA LEU A 331 -1.48 18.65 11.14
C LEU A 331 -0.28 18.29 10.24
N ALA A 332 0.76 19.12 10.30
CA ALA A 332 1.99 18.88 9.57
C ALA A 332 2.70 17.59 10.03
N ASP A 333 2.70 17.30 11.34
CA ASP A 333 3.22 16.05 11.90
C ASP A 333 2.37 14.85 11.47
N TRP A 334 1.04 14.97 11.45
CA TRP A 334 0.16 13.91 10.96
C TRP A 334 0.49 13.56 9.51
N LEU A 335 0.63 14.56 8.63
CA LEU A 335 0.95 14.35 7.22
C LEU A 335 2.31 13.67 7.03
N GLN A 336 3.31 13.95 7.89
CA GLN A 336 4.65 13.39 7.75
C GLN A 336 4.83 12.02 8.44
N TYR A 337 4.14 11.78 9.55
CA TYR A 337 4.49 10.67 10.46
C TYR A 337 3.36 9.69 10.74
N SER A 338 2.11 9.99 10.35
CA SER A 338 0.99 9.07 10.61
C SER A 338 1.18 7.71 9.93
N SER A 339 1.84 7.65 8.78
CA SER A 339 2.17 6.40 8.09
C SER A 339 3.14 5.49 8.85
N ASP A 340 4.06 6.05 9.63
CA ASP A 340 5.03 5.24 10.39
C ASP A 340 4.55 4.98 11.83
N SER A 341 3.34 5.44 12.17
CA SER A 341 2.77 5.34 13.51
C SER A 341 1.84 4.14 13.64
N ASN A 342 1.92 3.45 14.77
CA ASN A 342 0.95 2.42 15.18
C ASN A 342 -0.22 3.02 15.99
N TYR A 343 -0.28 4.34 16.08
CA TYR A 343 -1.27 5.06 16.85
C TYR A 343 -2.50 5.36 15.98
N HIS A 344 -3.58 4.61 16.19
CA HIS A 344 -4.88 4.77 15.51
C HIS A 344 -5.99 5.07 16.53
N PRO A 345 -5.96 6.24 17.18
CA PRO A 345 -7.00 6.62 18.14
C PRO A 345 -8.31 6.98 17.45
N THR A 346 -9.40 6.95 18.21
CA THR A 346 -10.71 7.46 17.81
C THR A 346 -11.14 8.57 18.77
N CYS A 347 -11.77 9.60 18.22
CA CYS A 347 -12.73 10.40 18.97
C CYS A 347 -14.05 9.61 19.08
#